data_AF-A0A134BCN6-F1
#
_entry.id   AF-A0A134BCN6-F1
#
_cell.length_a   1.000
_cell.length_b   1.000
_cell.length_c   1.000
_cell.angle_alpha   90.00
_cell.angle_beta   90.00
_cell.angle_gamma   90.00
#
_symmetry.space_group_name_H-M   'P 1'
#
loop_
_entity.id
_entity.type
_entity.pdbx_description
1 polymer ?
#
loop_
_entity_poly.entity_id
_entity_poly.type
_entity_poly.pdbx_seq_one_letter_code
_entity_poly.pdbx_strand_id
1 'polypeptide(L)'
;MKAINLPKLVLILLCGSFLLFTSCGKSEIENIPSNNKEQQEAQKKKAQEEADKKKKEQEQQEAEKKKKEQEQQKEEQRKKEEAEKKQQEAEEAARKKKEQEEEAKRKKEEAEKKKQQEKQEELKLSQETLTVKINEIKTVNILNGDAPYKVFENMTPVVAKIYGDNNFFTVEGKFKGSGNIKVEDSKGRKKLLFVTIIEENPSPLQVGKNKITVPYKDIVEVRILNGKGPYKHKIIGAQILQVSFSSDSILIAGSTRGSTKVEVTDGEGKVAVIEVTVQ
;
A
#
# COMPACT_ATOMS: atom_id res chain seq x y z
N MET A 1 35.85 -18.71 -2.90
CA MET A 1 36.64 -19.95 -2.93
C MET A 1 35.73 -21.11 -3.33
N LYS A 2 36.09 -21.87 -4.38
CA LYS A 2 35.72 -23.28 -4.69
C LYS A 2 35.94 -23.51 -6.18
N ALA A 3 37.05 -24.14 -6.54
CA ALA A 3 37.22 -24.75 -7.86
C ALA A 3 36.57 -26.13 -7.86
N ILE A 4 36.04 -26.58 -9.00
CA ILE A 4 35.56 -27.95 -9.22
C ILE A 4 36.17 -28.44 -10.53
N ASN A 5 36.65 -29.68 -10.54
CA ASN A 5 37.54 -30.21 -11.58
C ASN A 5 36.78 -30.75 -12.80
N LEU A 6 37.42 -30.66 -13.97
CA LEU A 6 37.13 -31.54 -15.11
C LEU A 6 37.85 -32.90 -14.92
N PRO A 7 37.18 -34.04 -15.06
CA PRO A 7 37.81 -35.29 -15.44
C PRO A 7 37.92 -35.39 -16.98
N LYS A 8 39.06 -35.87 -17.48
CA LYS A 8 39.28 -36.13 -18.91
C LYS A 8 38.56 -37.42 -19.31
N LEU A 9 37.65 -37.37 -20.29
CA LEU A 9 37.11 -38.60 -20.88
C LEU A 9 38.09 -39.14 -21.93
N VAL A 10 38.48 -40.40 -21.81
CA VAL A 10 39.38 -41.08 -22.74
C VAL A 10 38.58 -41.54 -23.96
N LEU A 11 38.94 -41.05 -25.15
CA LEU A 11 38.43 -41.58 -26.42
C LEU A 11 39.36 -42.70 -26.90
N ILE A 12 38.82 -43.92 -27.03
CA ILE A 12 39.58 -45.13 -27.34
C ILE A 12 39.86 -45.21 -28.85
N LEU A 13 41.11 -45.46 -29.22
CA LEU A 13 41.56 -45.62 -30.61
C LEU A 13 42.41 -46.90 -30.72
N LEU A 14 41.82 -47.95 -31.31
CA LEU A 14 42.42 -49.20 -31.80
C LEU A 14 41.26 -49.98 -32.48
N CYS A 15 41.07 -49.96 -33.81
CA CYS A 15 41.92 -50.43 -34.90
C CYS A 15 41.92 -51.95 -35.11
N GLY A 16 41.14 -52.39 -36.11
CA GLY A 16 41.50 -53.49 -37.02
C GLY A 16 41.68 -54.90 -36.43
N SER A 17 40.60 -55.68 -36.39
CA SER A 17 40.68 -57.14 -36.18
C SER A 17 41.39 -57.87 -37.33
N PHE A 18 42.12 -58.92 -36.97
CA PHE A 18 42.44 -60.10 -37.80
C PHE A 18 42.96 -59.90 -39.23
N LEU A 19 44.23 -60.32 -39.46
CA LEU A 19 44.52 -61.52 -40.27
C LEU A 19 45.98 -61.95 -40.10
N LEU A 20 46.20 -63.04 -39.34
CA LEU A 20 47.42 -63.84 -39.41
C LEU A 20 47.09 -65.12 -40.17
N PHE A 21 47.96 -65.52 -41.11
CA PHE A 21 48.40 -66.90 -41.40
C PHE A 21 49.01 -66.99 -42.81
N THR A 22 50.30 -66.69 -42.93
CA THR A 22 51.12 -67.13 -44.08
C THR A 22 51.84 -68.42 -43.66
N SER A 23 51.44 -69.56 -44.22
CA SER A 23 51.94 -70.88 -43.85
C SER A 23 52.31 -71.70 -45.08
N CYS A 24 53.48 -72.36 -45.03
CA CYS A 24 54.13 -73.11 -46.11
C CYS A 24 54.44 -72.31 -47.39
N GLY A 25 55.46 -72.66 -48.17
CA GLY A 25 56.45 -73.73 -47.99
C GLY A 25 56.94 -74.26 -49.34
N LYS A 26 58.21 -74.69 -49.40
CA LYS A 26 58.93 -75.37 -50.50
C LYS A 26 58.01 -76.07 -51.53
N SER A 27 58.28 -76.02 -52.84
CA SER A 27 59.55 -76.54 -53.40
C SER A 27 59.93 -76.02 -54.80
N GLU A 28 61.10 -76.49 -55.24
CA GLU A 28 61.80 -76.23 -56.50
C GLU A 28 61.19 -76.90 -57.74
N ILE A 29 61.70 -76.49 -58.91
CA ILE A 29 61.99 -77.30 -60.12
C ILE A 29 60.87 -77.62 -61.16
N GLU A 30 61.06 -76.98 -62.32
CA GLU A 30 60.93 -77.45 -63.72
C GLU A 30 59.61 -77.62 -64.52
N ASN A 31 59.81 -77.31 -65.83
CA ASN A 31 59.20 -77.82 -67.05
C ASN A 31 57.68 -77.68 -67.34
N ILE A 32 57.36 -76.61 -68.08
CA ILE A 32 56.94 -76.64 -69.51
C ILE A 32 56.08 -77.87 -69.92
N PRO A 33 54.86 -77.74 -70.50
CA PRO A 33 54.26 -76.56 -71.15
C PRO A 33 53.01 -76.07 -70.34
N SER A 34 51.78 -75.74 -70.80
CA SER A 34 51.13 -75.78 -72.12
C SER A 34 49.91 -74.84 -72.28
N ASN A 35 49.25 -74.98 -73.42
CA ASN A 35 48.25 -74.11 -74.05
C ASN A 35 46.78 -74.37 -73.65
N ASN A 36 46.09 -73.35 -73.10
CA ASN A 36 44.75 -72.96 -73.57
C ASN A 36 44.46 -71.48 -73.24
N LYS A 37 44.78 -70.58 -74.18
CA LYS A 37 44.82 -69.13 -73.94
C LYS A 37 43.43 -68.47 -73.93
N GLU A 38 42.49 -68.95 -74.74
CA GLU A 38 41.19 -68.31 -74.94
C GLU A 38 40.26 -68.41 -73.72
N GLN A 39 40.30 -69.53 -72.98
CA GLN A 39 39.51 -69.67 -71.74
C GLN A 39 39.93 -68.66 -70.66
N GLN A 40 41.24 -68.40 -70.52
CA GLN A 40 41.72 -67.36 -69.60
C GLN A 40 41.30 -65.95 -70.05
N GLU A 41 41.27 -65.68 -71.36
CA GLU A 41 40.94 -64.36 -71.89
C GLU A 41 39.44 -64.05 -71.76
N ALA A 42 38.57 -65.04 -72.02
CA ALA A 42 37.13 -64.94 -71.77
C ALA A 42 36.79 -64.80 -70.27
N GLN A 43 37.48 -65.53 -69.40
CA GLN A 43 37.33 -65.39 -67.94
C GLN A 43 37.82 -64.02 -67.45
N LYS A 44 38.99 -63.55 -67.91
CA LYS A 44 39.49 -62.20 -67.61
C LYS A 44 38.51 -61.11 -68.03
N LYS A 45 37.92 -61.21 -69.23
CA LYS A 45 37.00 -60.18 -69.74
C LYS A 45 35.72 -60.08 -68.90
N LYS A 46 35.15 -61.22 -68.46
CA LYS A 46 34.02 -61.22 -67.52
C LYS A 46 34.40 -60.74 -66.12
N ALA A 47 35.57 -61.14 -65.61
CA ALA A 47 36.06 -60.68 -64.31
C ALA A 47 36.33 -59.17 -64.29
N GLN A 48 36.84 -58.61 -65.38
CA GLN A 48 37.02 -57.18 -65.60
C GLN A 48 35.66 -56.45 -65.58
N GLU A 49 34.70 -56.92 -66.37
CA GLU A 49 33.36 -56.32 -66.48
C GLU A 49 32.58 -56.39 -65.15
N GLU A 50 32.72 -57.48 -64.39
CA GLU A 50 32.15 -57.61 -63.04
C GLU A 50 32.88 -56.71 -62.02
N ALA A 51 34.20 -56.54 -62.13
CA ALA A 51 34.98 -55.63 -61.27
C ALA A 51 34.64 -54.16 -61.56
N ASP A 52 34.53 -53.76 -62.82
CA ASP A 52 34.12 -52.41 -63.22
C ASP A 52 32.68 -52.11 -62.78
N LYS A 53 31.77 -53.10 -62.86
CA LYS A 53 30.42 -52.98 -62.30
C LYS A 53 30.44 -52.80 -60.78
N LYS A 54 31.17 -53.64 -60.04
CA LYS A 54 31.31 -53.53 -58.57
C LYS A 54 31.95 -52.20 -58.15
N LYS A 55 32.96 -51.72 -58.88
CA LYS A 55 33.59 -50.41 -58.64
C LYS A 55 32.59 -49.27 -58.82
N LYS A 56 31.81 -49.29 -59.90
CA LYS A 56 30.76 -48.29 -60.17
C LYS A 56 29.63 -48.33 -59.13
N GLU A 57 29.30 -49.51 -58.62
CA GLU A 57 28.33 -49.70 -57.54
C GLU A 57 28.87 -49.21 -56.19
N GLN A 58 30.15 -49.43 -55.88
CA GLN A 58 30.83 -48.81 -54.73
C GLN A 58 30.90 -47.28 -54.84
N GLU A 59 31.24 -46.74 -56.02
CA GLU A 59 31.28 -45.29 -56.27
C GLU A 59 29.89 -44.65 -56.06
N GLN A 60 28.81 -45.33 -56.47
CA GLN A 60 27.43 -44.90 -56.19
C GLN A 60 27.07 -44.97 -54.70
N GLN A 61 27.42 -46.05 -54.00
CA GLN A 61 27.19 -46.18 -52.56
C GLN A 61 27.98 -45.16 -51.73
N GLU A 62 29.23 -44.86 -52.12
CA GLU A 62 30.04 -43.84 -51.46
C GLU A 62 29.51 -42.42 -51.71
N ALA A 63 29.03 -42.13 -52.94
CA ALA A 63 28.37 -40.88 -53.26
C ALA A 63 27.05 -40.69 -52.48
N GLU A 64 26.24 -41.74 -52.34
CA GLU A 64 25.01 -41.70 -51.54
C GLU A 64 25.31 -41.53 -50.04
N LYS A 65 26.35 -42.19 -49.53
CA LYS A 65 26.82 -42.03 -48.14
C LYS A 65 27.28 -40.60 -47.87
N LYS A 66 28.13 -40.03 -48.74
CA LYS A 66 28.57 -38.63 -48.64
C LYS A 66 27.40 -37.65 -48.71
N LYS A 67 26.39 -37.90 -49.56
CA LYS A 67 25.18 -37.09 -49.62
C LYS A 67 24.40 -37.13 -48.30
N LYS A 68 24.20 -38.32 -47.72
CA LYS A 68 23.53 -38.49 -46.42
C LYS A 68 24.30 -37.83 -45.28
N GLU A 69 25.62 -37.91 -45.27
CA GLU A 69 26.48 -37.23 -44.28
C GLU A 69 26.39 -35.70 -44.40
N GLN A 70 26.41 -35.14 -45.62
CA GLN A 70 26.19 -33.71 -45.84
C GLN A 70 24.78 -33.25 -45.43
N GLU A 71 23.75 -34.07 -45.67
CA GLU A 71 22.37 -33.77 -45.30
C GLU A 71 22.18 -33.78 -43.77
N GLN A 72 22.78 -34.75 -43.07
CA GLN A 72 22.84 -34.80 -41.61
C GLN A 72 23.58 -33.61 -41.00
N GLN A 73 24.78 -33.28 -41.50
CA GLN A 73 25.54 -32.10 -41.06
C GLN A 73 24.75 -30.80 -41.23
N LYS A 74 24.03 -30.66 -42.35
CA LYS A 74 23.17 -29.50 -42.62
C LYS A 74 21.93 -29.45 -41.72
N GLU A 75 21.36 -30.59 -41.34
CA GLU A 75 20.27 -30.65 -40.38
C GLU A 75 20.73 -30.30 -38.95
N GLU A 76 21.89 -30.83 -38.53
CA GLU A 76 22.51 -30.52 -37.24
C GLU A 76 22.88 -29.04 -37.13
N GLN A 77 23.48 -28.46 -38.17
CA GLN A 77 23.78 -27.03 -38.21
C GLN A 77 22.49 -26.18 -38.07
N ARG A 78 21.42 -26.51 -38.80
CA ARG A 78 20.14 -25.78 -38.68
C ARG A 78 19.51 -25.89 -37.29
N LYS A 79 19.59 -27.07 -36.65
CA LYS A 79 19.14 -27.26 -35.26
C LYS A 79 19.95 -26.42 -34.28
N LYS A 80 21.26 -26.30 -34.49
CA LYS A 80 22.15 -25.45 -33.68
C LYS A 80 21.83 -23.96 -33.85
N GLU A 81 21.66 -23.50 -35.09
CA GLU A 81 21.27 -22.11 -35.40
C GLU A 81 19.89 -21.76 -34.80
N GLU A 82 18.92 -22.67 -34.86
CA GLU A 82 17.60 -22.48 -34.26
C GLU A 82 17.67 -22.45 -32.71
N ALA A 83 18.48 -23.30 -32.10
CA ALA A 83 18.69 -23.32 -30.65
C ALA A 83 19.41 -22.04 -30.16
N GLU A 84 20.45 -21.59 -30.87
CA GLU A 84 21.18 -20.37 -30.56
C GLU A 84 20.27 -19.13 -30.70
N LYS A 85 19.47 -19.06 -31.77
CA LYS A 85 18.46 -18.00 -31.94
C LYS A 85 17.45 -17.98 -30.79
N LYS A 86 16.90 -19.13 -30.40
CA LYS A 86 15.97 -19.24 -29.25
C LYS A 86 16.62 -18.82 -27.93
N GLN A 87 17.92 -19.11 -27.74
CA GLN A 87 18.66 -18.65 -26.57
C GLN A 87 18.83 -17.12 -26.58
N GLN A 88 19.17 -16.52 -27.72
CA GLN A 88 19.28 -15.06 -27.88
C GLN A 88 17.93 -14.36 -27.64
N GLU A 89 16.83 -14.88 -28.20
CA GLU A 89 15.46 -14.35 -27.97
C GLU A 89 15.06 -14.44 -26.49
N ALA A 90 15.38 -15.55 -25.81
CA ALA A 90 15.12 -15.73 -24.38
C ALA A 90 15.97 -14.78 -23.50
N GLU A 91 17.24 -14.57 -23.85
CA GLU A 91 18.12 -13.64 -23.15
C GLU A 91 17.68 -12.18 -23.33
N GLU A 92 17.28 -11.79 -24.55
CA GLU A 92 16.75 -10.45 -24.82
C GLU A 92 15.42 -10.20 -24.07
N ALA A 93 14.53 -11.20 -24.03
CA ALA A 93 13.29 -11.14 -23.25
C ALA A 93 13.57 -11.02 -21.74
N ALA A 94 14.56 -11.77 -21.21
CA ALA A 94 14.98 -11.66 -19.82
C ALA A 94 15.60 -10.29 -19.52
N ARG A 95 16.39 -9.72 -20.44
CA ARG A 95 16.97 -8.38 -20.30
C ARG A 95 15.89 -7.30 -20.28
N LYS A 96 14.96 -7.31 -21.24
CA LYS A 96 13.79 -6.41 -21.30
C LYS A 96 12.94 -6.48 -20.03
N LYS A 97 12.69 -7.69 -19.50
CA LYS A 97 11.97 -7.87 -18.22
C LYS A 97 12.72 -7.25 -17.03
N LYS A 98 14.04 -7.40 -16.97
CA LYS A 98 14.89 -6.80 -15.93
C LYS A 98 14.94 -5.27 -16.03
N GLU A 99 15.06 -4.73 -17.25
CA GLU A 99 15.00 -3.30 -17.54
C GLU A 99 13.66 -2.70 -17.05
N GLN A 100 12.53 -3.34 -17.36
CA GLN A 100 11.19 -2.96 -16.89
C GLN A 100 11.03 -3.04 -15.36
N GLU A 101 11.57 -4.07 -14.71
CA GLU A 101 11.51 -4.21 -13.25
C GLU A 101 12.34 -3.11 -12.55
N GLU A 102 13.49 -2.74 -13.12
CA GLU A 102 14.32 -1.65 -12.60
C GLU A 102 13.67 -0.27 -12.83
N GLU A 103 13.07 -0.03 -13.99
CA GLU A 103 12.30 1.19 -14.26
C GLU A 103 11.11 1.34 -13.31
N ALA A 104 10.37 0.24 -13.05
CA ALA A 104 9.27 0.22 -12.09
C ALA A 104 9.74 0.53 -10.66
N LYS A 105 10.91 -0.01 -10.24
CA LYS A 105 11.54 0.32 -8.95
C LYS A 105 11.93 1.79 -8.85
N ARG A 106 12.60 2.33 -9.87
CA ARG A 106 12.98 3.75 -9.94
C ARG A 106 11.76 4.67 -9.84
N LYS A 107 10.69 4.38 -10.59
CA LYS A 107 9.40 5.12 -10.53
C LYS A 107 8.75 5.06 -9.16
N LYS A 108 8.79 3.90 -8.47
CA LYS A 108 8.27 3.76 -7.09
C LYS A 108 9.09 4.58 -6.09
N GLU A 109 10.41 4.54 -6.19
CA GLU A 109 11.32 5.30 -5.32
C GLU A 109 11.15 6.81 -5.51
N GLU A 110 10.99 7.28 -6.75
CA GLU A 110 10.70 8.69 -7.05
C GLU A 110 9.34 9.14 -6.48
N ALA A 111 8.31 8.30 -6.59
CA ALA A 111 6.99 8.58 -6.01
C ALA A 111 7.01 8.58 -4.47
N GLU A 112 7.82 7.72 -3.84
CA GLU A 112 8.01 7.72 -2.38
C GLU A 112 8.80 8.94 -1.91
N LYS A 113 9.83 9.37 -2.65
CA LYS A 113 10.57 10.63 -2.40
C LYS A 113 9.66 11.85 -2.52
N LYS A 114 8.83 11.94 -3.57
CA LYS A 114 7.85 13.03 -3.75
C LYS A 114 6.87 13.11 -2.57
N LYS A 115 6.30 11.98 -2.13
CA LYS A 115 5.43 11.93 -0.94
C LYS A 115 6.15 12.32 0.36
N GLN A 116 7.43 11.99 0.51
CA GLN A 116 8.22 12.44 1.66
C GLN A 116 8.47 13.95 1.63
N GLN A 117 8.77 14.52 0.45
CA GLN A 117 8.92 15.96 0.26
C GLN A 117 7.60 16.71 0.51
N GLU A 118 6.49 16.28 -0.09
CA GLU A 118 5.14 16.84 0.13
C GLU A 118 4.78 16.88 1.63
N LYS A 119 5.10 15.81 2.37
CA LYS A 119 4.91 15.73 3.82
C LYS A 119 5.87 16.62 4.62
N GLN A 120 7.10 16.81 4.15
CA GLN A 120 8.04 17.77 4.71
C GLN A 120 7.66 19.22 4.38
N GLU A 121 6.80 19.43 3.39
CA GLU A 121 6.23 20.73 3.02
C GLU A 121 4.84 21.00 3.64
N GLU A 122 4.27 20.13 4.50
CA GLU A 122 2.99 20.40 5.17
C GLU A 122 3.11 21.45 6.29
N LEU A 123 2.26 22.50 6.27
CA LEU A 123 2.13 23.48 7.36
C LEU A 123 1.69 22.77 8.65
N LYS A 124 2.55 22.76 9.67
CA LYS A 124 2.38 21.94 10.88
C LYS A 124 2.30 22.79 12.14
N LEU A 125 1.33 22.48 13.00
CA LEU A 125 1.14 23.11 14.32
C LEU A 125 1.64 22.18 15.45
N SER A 126 1.84 22.74 16.64
CA SER A 126 2.26 21.98 17.83
C SER A 126 1.18 21.05 18.39
N GLN A 127 -0.08 21.27 18.01
CA GLN A 127 -1.25 20.49 18.38
C GLN A 127 -2.34 20.68 17.32
N GLU A 128 -3.20 19.68 17.11
CA GLU A 128 -4.35 19.76 16.18
C GLU A 128 -5.66 20.08 16.92
N THR A 129 -5.70 19.88 18.24
CA THR A 129 -6.78 20.28 19.14
C THR A 129 -6.23 21.12 20.30
N LEU A 130 -7.03 22.04 20.83
CA LEU A 130 -6.67 22.90 21.96
C LEU A 130 -7.88 23.16 22.87
N THR A 131 -7.74 22.93 24.18
CA THR A 131 -8.74 23.33 25.18
C THR A 131 -8.24 24.55 25.95
N VAL A 132 -9.05 25.61 25.97
CA VAL A 132 -8.80 26.89 26.66
C VAL A 132 -9.98 27.20 27.58
N LYS A 133 -9.75 27.88 28.70
CA LYS A 133 -10.82 28.39 29.57
C LYS A 133 -11.30 29.78 29.08
N ILE A 134 -12.48 30.20 29.50
CA ILE A 134 -12.92 31.60 29.36
C ILE A 134 -11.90 32.50 30.09
N ASN A 135 -11.45 33.56 29.40
CA ASN A 135 -10.39 34.51 29.78
C ASN A 135 -8.97 33.91 29.98
N GLU A 136 -8.74 32.64 29.63
CA GLU A 136 -7.39 32.07 29.54
C GLU A 136 -6.80 32.33 28.13
N ILE A 137 -5.48 32.56 28.08
CA ILE A 137 -4.71 32.70 26.83
C ILE A 137 -3.71 31.54 26.75
N LYS A 138 -3.66 30.86 25.60
CA LYS A 138 -2.69 29.78 25.32
C LYS A 138 -1.94 30.02 24.01
N THR A 139 -0.68 29.60 23.95
CA THR A 139 0.18 29.71 22.78
C THR A 139 0.15 28.43 21.94
N VAL A 140 0.19 28.58 20.62
CA VAL A 140 0.28 27.48 19.64
C VAL A 140 1.46 27.77 18.72
N ASN A 141 2.41 26.83 18.65
CA ASN A 141 3.62 27.00 17.83
C ASN A 141 3.41 26.41 16.43
N ILE A 142 4.06 27.01 15.44
CA ILE A 142 4.10 26.58 14.05
C ILE A 142 5.42 25.85 13.83
N LEU A 143 5.35 24.52 13.80
CA LEU A 143 6.51 23.61 13.74
C LEU A 143 7.09 23.44 12.33
N ASN A 144 6.31 23.77 11.29
CA ASN A 144 6.75 23.77 9.90
C ASN A 144 5.86 24.73 9.11
N GLY A 145 6.44 25.54 8.22
CA GLY A 145 5.73 26.61 7.52
C GLY A 145 6.70 27.68 7.00
N ASP A 146 6.21 28.62 6.19
CA ASP A 146 6.98 29.78 5.75
C ASP A 146 6.29 31.08 6.20
N ALA A 147 6.99 31.93 6.96
CA ALA A 147 6.50 33.23 7.39
C ALA A 147 6.37 34.21 6.19
N PRO A 148 5.58 35.31 6.31
CA PRO A 148 4.64 35.62 7.39
C PRO A 148 3.39 34.72 7.40
N TYR A 149 2.84 34.49 8.59
CA TYR A 149 1.64 33.69 8.80
C TYR A 149 0.37 34.56 8.87
N LYS A 150 -0.79 33.93 8.62
CA LYS A 150 -2.12 34.51 8.78
C LYS A 150 -3.00 33.55 9.56
N VAL A 151 -3.73 34.08 10.54
CA VAL A 151 -4.75 33.37 11.31
C VAL A 151 -6.09 33.95 10.94
N PHE A 152 -7.04 33.07 10.63
CA PHE A 152 -8.41 33.44 10.29
C PHE A 152 -9.36 32.80 11.31
N GLU A 153 -10.15 33.67 11.94
CA GLU A 153 -11.17 33.31 12.91
C GLU A 153 -12.55 33.65 12.34
N ASN A 154 -13.33 32.63 12.03
CA ASN A 154 -14.71 32.82 11.54
C ASN A 154 -15.76 32.55 12.64
N MET A 155 -15.36 32.53 13.93
CA MET A 155 -16.21 32.06 15.02
C MET A 155 -15.96 32.80 16.35
N THR A 156 -16.99 33.50 16.83
CA THR A 156 -17.27 33.49 18.28
C THR A 156 -17.42 32.01 18.68
N PRO A 157 -16.63 31.50 19.65
CA PRO A 157 -16.37 32.20 20.90
C PRO A 157 -14.89 32.55 21.20
N VAL A 158 -14.03 32.67 20.19
CA VAL A 158 -12.57 32.80 20.33
C VAL A 158 -12.09 34.19 19.88
N VAL A 159 -10.92 34.60 20.38
CA VAL A 159 -10.06 35.65 19.78
C VAL A 159 -8.62 35.13 19.74
N ALA A 160 -7.93 35.19 18.60
CA ALA A 160 -6.66 34.52 18.37
C ALA A 160 -5.69 35.42 17.58
N LYS A 161 -4.68 35.93 18.29
CA LYS A 161 -3.77 36.96 17.77
C LYS A 161 -2.42 36.35 17.38
N ILE A 162 -2.01 36.62 16.15
CA ILE A 162 -0.61 36.51 15.71
C ILE A 162 0.18 37.69 16.29
N TYR A 163 1.44 37.46 16.66
CA TYR A 163 2.39 38.49 17.07
C TYR A 163 3.58 38.55 16.10
N GLY A 164 3.42 39.25 14.98
CA GLY A 164 4.45 39.46 13.96
C GLY A 164 4.88 38.19 13.23
N ASP A 165 6.11 38.18 12.71
CA ASP A 165 6.69 37.08 11.92
C ASP A 165 7.13 35.85 12.74
N ASN A 166 6.74 35.79 14.02
CA ASN A 166 7.07 34.67 14.90
C ASN A 166 6.36 33.38 14.48
N ASN A 167 7.02 32.24 14.66
CA ASN A 167 6.46 30.90 14.47
C ASN A 167 5.46 30.50 15.59
N PHE A 168 4.62 31.42 16.08
CA PHE A 168 3.54 31.13 17.02
C PHE A 168 2.38 32.14 16.92
N PHE A 169 1.22 31.72 17.42
CA PHE A 169 0.08 32.59 17.69
C PHE A 169 -0.52 32.27 19.06
N THR A 170 -1.35 33.16 19.57
CA THR A 170 -2.10 32.95 20.82
C THR A 170 -3.58 32.78 20.56
N VAL A 171 -4.25 32.05 21.45
CA VAL A 171 -5.68 31.77 21.44
C VAL A 171 -6.25 32.16 22.81
N GLU A 172 -7.22 33.07 22.81
CA GLU A 172 -7.93 33.58 24.00
C GLU A 172 -9.40 33.12 23.95
N GLY A 173 -9.86 32.47 25.02
CA GLY A 173 -11.27 32.09 25.15
C GLY A 173 -12.14 33.24 25.61
N LYS A 174 -13.23 33.57 24.90
CA LYS A 174 -14.18 34.64 25.31
C LYS A 174 -15.52 34.11 25.82
N PHE A 175 -16.06 33.06 25.20
CA PHE A 175 -17.33 32.43 25.62
C PHE A 175 -17.22 30.90 25.58
N LYS A 176 -18.17 30.18 26.17
CA LYS A 176 -18.23 28.70 26.09
C LYS A 176 -18.60 28.26 24.66
N GLY A 177 -17.93 27.23 24.14
CA GLY A 177 -18.24 26.66 22.81
C GLY A 177 -17.02 26.02 22.15
N SER A 178 -17.10 25.71 20.86
CA SER A 178 -15.97 25.16 20.09
C SER A 178 -16.00 25.62 18.63
N GLY A 179 -14.86 25.52 17.94
CA GLY A 179 -14.70 26.00 16.57
C GLY A 179 -13.35 25.66 15.95
N ASN A 180 -13.11 26.12 14.72
CA ASN A 180 -11.82 25.93 14.04
C ASN A 180 -11.14 27.28 13.77
N ILE A 181 -9.86 27.36 14.10
CA ILE A 181 -8.95 28.43 13.63
C ILE A 181 -8.25 27.91 12.38
N LYS A 182 -8.23 28.71 11.30
CA LYS A 182 -7.45 28.39 10.09
C LYS A 182 -6.13 29.17 10.10
N VAL A 183 -5.02 28.45 10.17
CA VAL A 183 -3.68 29.00 9.96
C VAL A 183 -3.31 28.86 8.48
N GLU A 184 -2.71 29.90 7.92
CA GLU A 184 -2.26 29.98 6.54
C GLU A 184 -0.85 30.60 6.50
N ASP A 185 0.00 30.19 5.58
CA ASP A 185 1.39 30.65 5.48
C ASP A 185 1.67 31.46 4.20
N SER A 186 2.90 31.96 4.02
CA SER A 186 3.24 32.82 2.88
C SER A 186 3.20 32.11 1.52
N LYS A 187 3.25 30.78 1.51
CA LYS A 187 3.03 29.92 0.32
C LYS A 187 1.56 29.53 0.14
N GLY A 188 0.66 30.01 0.99
CA GLY A 188 -0.78 29.75 0.93
C GLY A 188 -1.21 28.37 1.41
N ARG A 189 -0.29 27.59 2.01
CA ARG A 189 -0.58 26.30 2.66
C ARG A 189 -1.43 26.55 3.89
N LYS A 190 -2.31 25.60 4.25
CA LYS A 190 -3.36 25.79 5.26
C LYS A 190 -3.43 24.61 6.22
N LYS A 191 -3.63 24.90 7.50
CA LYS A 191 -3.87 23.90 8.56
C LYS A 191 -4.98 24.41 9.49
N LEU A 192 -5.80 23.49 10.00
CA LEU A 192 -6.84 23.80 10.97
C LEU A 192 -6.39 23.42 12.38
N LEU A 193 -6.75 24.23 13.36
CA LEU A 193 -6.69 23.93 14.79
C LEU A 193 -8.13 23.91 15.33
N PHE A 194 -8.55 22.79 15.90
CA PHE A 194 -9.85 22.70 16.57
C PHE A 194 -9.74 23.18 18.02
N VAL A 195 -10.49 24.23 18.36
CA VAL A 195 -10.45 24.87 19.69
C VAL A 195 -11.76 24.59 20.44
N THR A 196 -11.66 24.24 21.72
CA THR A 196 -12.79 24.15 22.64
C THR A 196 -12.58 25.11 23.81
N ILE A 197 -13.54 25.99 24.06
CA ILE A 197 -13.55 26.93 25.17
C ILE A 197 -14.51 26.45 26.26
N ILE A 198 -13.98 26.30 27.47
CA ILE A 198 -14.72 25.81 28.64
C ILE A 198 -14.88 26.89 29.71
N GLU A 199 -15.98 26.81 30.47
CA GLU A 199 -16.17 27.56 31.70
C GLU A 199 -15.47 26.82 32.85
N GLU A 200 -14.55 27.47 33.57
CA GLU A 200 -13.96 26.90 34.78
C GLU A 200 -14.93 27.09 35.96
N ASN A 201 -15.19 26.01 36.70
CA ASN A 201 -16.11 25.98 37.85
C ASN A 201 -17.51 26.59 37.54
N PRO A 202 -18.25 26.01 36.57
CA PRO A 202 -19.56 26.52 36.16
C PRO A 202 -20.54 26.58 37.33
N SER A 203 -20.95 27.79 37.72
CA SER A 203 -21.87 27.98 38.86
C SER A 203 -23.23 27.32 38.58
N PRO A 204 -23.75 26.46 39.49
CA PRO A 204 -24.95 25.65 39.24
C PRO A 204 -26.22 26.48 39.11
N LEU A 205 -27.24 25.92 38.45
CA LEU A 205 -28.60 26.46 38.50
C LEU A 205 -29.07 26.48 39.97
N GLN A 206 -29.55 27.63 40.44
CA GLN A 206 -30.02 27.82 41.82
C GLN A 206 -31.44 28.36 41.82
N VAL A 207 -32.23 27.88 42.78
CA VAL A 207 -33.64 28.26 42.99
C VAL A 207 -33.84 28.65 44.46
N GLY A 208 -34.69 29.64 44.72
CA GLY A 208 -34.87 30.22 46.06
C GLY A 208 -35.49 29.27 47.09
N LYS A 209 -36.14 28.19 46.64
CA LYS A 209 -36.63 27.09 47.48
C LYS A 209 -36.48 25.78 46.71
N ASN A 210 -35.71 24.84 47.27
CA ASN A 210 -35.61 23.46 46.77
C ASN A 210 -36.69 22.52 47.32
N LYS A 211 -37.55 23.02 48.22
CA LYS A 211 -38.72 22.31 48.76
C LYS A 211 -39.86 23.30 49.01
N ILE A 212 -41.05 22.99 48.51
CA ILE A 212 -42.24 23.83 48.65
C ILE A 212 -43.51 23.01 48.94
N THR A 213 -44.49 23.70 49.52
CA THR A 213 -45.87 23.23 49.63
C THR A 213 -46.76 24.16 48.81
N VAL A 214 -47.66 23.58 48.00
CA VAL A 214 -48.57 24.29 47.09
C VAL A 214 -50.01 23.99 47.52
N PRO A 215 -50.87 25.00 47.74
CA PRO A 215 -52.27 24.75 48.04
C PRO A 215 -52.99 24.11 46.83
N TYR A 216 -53.94 23.23 47.08
CA TYR A 216 -54.74 22.58 46.04
C TYR A 216 -55.52 23.61 45.20
N LYS A 217 -55.30 23.57 43.88
CA LYS A 217 -55.79 24.53 42.86
C LYS A 217 -55.22 25.95 42.95
N ASP A 218 -54.09 26.13 43.63
CA ASP A 218 -53.37 27.40 43.73
C ASP A 218 -51.97 27.33 43.09
N ILE A 219 -51.29 28.48 43.01
CA ILE A 219 -49.98 28.65 42.36
C ILE A 219 -48.95 29.16 43.37
N VAL A 220 -47.76 28.54 43.40
CA VAL A 220 -46.59 29.03 44.13
C VAL A 220 -45.49 29.43 43.17
N GLU A 221 -44.90 30.59 43.42
CA GLU A 221 -43.72 31.09 42.72
C GLU A 221 -42.43 30.64 43.42
N VAL A 222 -41.47 30.14 42.63
CA VAL A 222 -40.09 29.85 43.07
C VAL A 222 -39.11 30.63 42.19
N ARG A 223 -38.45 31.62 42.79
CA ARG A 223 -37.47 32.45 42.09
C ARG A 223 -36.22 31.67 41.68
N ILE A 224 -35.68 31.98 40.51
CA ILE A 224 -34.39 31.52 40.01
C ILE A 224 -33.31 32.50 40.51
N LEU A 225 -32.29 31.98 41.20
CA LEU A 225 -31.22 32.79 41.79
C LEU A 225 -29.94 32.81 40.95
N ASN A 226 -29.69 31.76 40.17
CA ASN A 226 -28.60 31.69 39.20
C ASN A 226 -28.94 30.68 38.09
N GLY A 227 -28.48 30.92 36.87
CA GLY A 227 -28.79 30.13 35.67
C GLY A 227 -29.09 31.03 34.48
N LYS A 228 -29.10 30.47 33.27
CA LYS A 228 -29.40 31.24 32.03
C LYS A 228 -30.56 30.62 31.27
N GLY A 229 -31.53 31.43 30.86
CA GLY A 229 -32.64 30.98 30.02
C GLY A 229 -32.19 30.58 28.60
N PRO A 230 -33.04 29.88 27.81
CA PRO A 230 -34.39 29.44 28.15
C PRO A 230 -34.40 28.22 29.08
N TYR A 231 -35.31 28.20 30.05
CA TYR A 231 -35.46 27.11 31.01
C TYR A 231 -36.38 26.01 30.49
N LYS A 232 -36.16 24.78 30.97
CA LYS A 232 -36.99 23.59 30.73
C LYS A 232 -37.32 22.93 32.06
N HIS A 233 -38.42 22.18 32.13
CA HIS A 233 -38.78 21.40 33.31
C HIS A 233 -39.09 19.94 32.95
N LYS A 234 -39.03 19.07 33.96
CA LYS A 234 -39.46 17.66 33.90
C LYS A 234 -40.01 17.24 35.25
N ILE A 235 -41.25 16.74 35.29
CA ILE A 235 -41.89 16.27 36.52
C ILE A 235 -41.46 14.80 36.74
N ILE A 236 -40.79 14.55 37.87
CA ILE A 236 -40.32 13.22 38.28
C ILE A 236 -41.31 12.63 39.28
N GLY A 237 -42.02 11.60 38.85
CA GLY A 237 -43.07 10.93 39.63
C GLY A 237 -44.46 11.30 39.14
N ALA A 238 -45.39 11.50 40.09
CA ALA A 238 -46.79 11.71 39.78
C ALA A 238 -47.03 13.08 39.11
N GLN A 239 -47.86 13.09 38.07
CA GLN A 239 -48.21 14.28 37.27
C GLN A 239 -49.34 15.05 37.95
N ILE A 240 -49.04 15.63 39.12
CA ILE A 240 -50.03 16.24 40.04
C ILE A 240 -50.04 17.78 40.01
N LEU A 241 -49.26 18.38 39.13
CA LEU A 241 -49.06 19.82 39.03
C LEU A 241 -48.76 20.24 37.59
N GLN A 242 -48.80 21.54 37.32
CA GLN A 242 -48.28 22.15 36.09
C GLN A 242 -47.15 23.12 36.43
N VAL A 243 -46.21 23.32 35.49
CA VAL A 243 -45.07 24.23 35.65
C VAL A 243 -44.98 25.16 34.45
N SER A 244 -44.83 26.46 34.69
CA SER A 244 -44.49 27.46 33.68
C SER A 244 -43.37 28.38 34.18
N PHE A 245 -42.84 29.22 33.28
CA PHE A 245 -41.70 30.09 33.56
C PHE A 245 -42.06 31.55 33.26
N SER A 246 -41.60 32.47 34.12
CA SER A 246 -41.49 33.90 33.84
C SER A 246 -40.02 34.26 33.52
N SER A 247 -39.66 35.55 33.60
CA SER A 247 -38.29 36.07 33.41
C SER A 247 -37.27 35.42 34.33
N ASP A 248 -37.58 35.39 35.63
CA ASP A 248 -36.67 35.02 36.72
C ASP A 248 -37.35 34.14 37.77
N SER A 249 -38.54 33.59 37.50
CA SER A 249 -39.26 32.70 38.41
C SER A 249 -39.95 31.53 37.70
N ILE A 250 -40.23 30.51 38.50
CA ILE A 250 -40.91 29.27 38.13
C ILE A 250 -42.28 29.29 38.82
N LEU A 251 -43.36 29.15 38.04
CA LEU A 251 -44.73 29.11 38.56
C LEU A 251 -45.19 27.65 38.61
N ILE A 252 -45.62 27.19 39.79
CA ILE A 252 -45.98 25.78 40.04
C ILE A 252 -47.42 25.73 40.53
N ALA A 253 -48.32 25.17 39.72
CA ALA A 253 -49.76 25.12 39.97
C ALA A 253 -50.22 23.73 40.43
N GLY A 254 -50.79 23.62 41.64
CA GLY A 254 -51.17 22.35 42.26
C GLY A 254 -52.49 21.78 41.72
N SER A 255 -52.45 20.69 40.95
CA SER A 255 -53.64 20.11 40.30
C SER A 255 -54.29 18.98 41.09
N THR A 256 -53.49 18.15 41.77
CA THR A 256 -53.93 16.97 42.53
C THR A 256 -53.11 16.86 43.82
N ARG A 257 -53.71 16.39 44.92
CA ARG A 257 -53.00 16.20 46.20
C ARG A 257 -51.95 15.10 46.12
N GLY A 258 -50.83 15.27 46.83
CA GLY A 258 -49.72 14.31 46.89
C GLY A 258 -48.36 14.98 46.84
N SER A 259 -47.30 14.21 46.60
CA SER A 259 -45.94 14.74 46.45
C SER A 259 -45.28 14.27 45.15
N THR A 260 -44.43 15.12 44.58
CA THR A 260 -43.67 14.87 43.34
C THR A 260 -42.37 15.71 43.35
N LYS A 261 -41.52 15.59 42.33
CA LYS A 261 -40.36 16.50 42.16
C LYS A 261 -40.38 17.17 40.80
N VAL A 262 -39.94 18.43 40.75
CA VAL A 262 -39.72 19.17 39.50
C VAL A 262 -38.22 19.32 39.29
N GLU A 263 -37.71 18.64 38.26
CA GLU A 263 -36.37 18.86 37.71
C GLU A 263 -36.45 20.07 36.77
N VAL A 264 -35.55 21.03 36.95
CA VAL A 264 -35.46 22.27 36.16
C VAL A 264 -34.09 22.28 35.50
N THR A 265 -34.03 22.60 34.20
CA THR A 265 -32.77 22.68 33.43
C THR A 265 -32.64 24.06 32.80
N ASP A 266 -31.46 24.66 32.87
CA ASP A 266 -31.14 25.93 32.21
C ASP A 266 -30.62 25.73 30.78
N GLY A 267 -30.49 26.82 30.03
CA GLY A 267 -30.03 26.83 28.64
C GLY A 267 -28.58 26.39 28.45
N GLU A 268 -27.79 26.29 29.52
CA GLU A 268 -26.40 25.79 29.51
C GLU A 268 -26.30 24.34 29.98
N GLY A 269 -27.43 23.70 30.30
CA GLY A 269 -27.55 22.31 30.73
C GLY A 269 -27.46 22.07 32.24
N LYS A 270 -27.45 23.13 33.06
CA LYS A 270 -27.35 23.01 34.52
C LYS A 270 -28.71 22.68 35.13
N VAL A 271 -28.73 21.85 36.16
CA VAL A 271 -29.95 21.27 36.74
C VAL A 271 -30.14 21.69 38.20
N ALA A 272 -31.39 21.95 38.59
CA ALA A 272 -31.85 22.06 39.97
C ALA A 272 -33.11 21.20 40.15
N VAL A 273 -33.40 20.79 41.39
CA VAL A 273 -34.58 19.97 41.72
C VAL A 273 -35.36 20.61 42.86
N ILE A 274 -36.68 20.70 42.67
CA ILE A 274 -37.64 21.20 43.67
C ILE A 274 -38.51 20.03 44.12
N GLU A 275 -38.54 19.73 45.41
CA GLU A 275 -39.54 18.84 46.01
C GLU A 275 -40.86 19.59 46.21
N VAL A 276 -41.96 19.04 45.72
CA VAL A 276 -43.28 19.69 45.78
C VAL A 276 -44.30 18.78 46.45
N THR A 277 -44.99 19.31 47.45
CA THR A 277 -46.20 18.69 48.03
C THR A 277 -47.42 19.57 47.75
N VAL A 278 -48.50 18.98 47.25
CA VAL A 278 -49.79 19.64 47.00
C VAL A 278 -50.80 19.17 48.06
N GLN A 279 -51.47 20.10 48.74
CA GLN A 279 -52.39 19.83 49.86
C GLN A 279 -53.64 20.71 49.86
#